data_AF-A0A380DJK4-F1
#
_entry.id   AF-A0A380DJK4-F1
#
_cell.length_a   1.000
_cell.length_b   1.000
_cell.length_c   1.000
_cell.angle_alpha   90.00
_cell.angle_beta   90.00
_cell.angle_gamma   90.00
#
_symmetry.space_group_name_H-M   'P 1'
#
loop_
_entity.id
_entity.type
_entity.pdbx_description
1 polymer ?
#
loop_
_entity_poly.entity_id
_entity_poly.type
_entity_poly.pdbx_seq_one_letter_code
_entity_poly.pdbx_strand_id
1 'polypeptide(L)'
;MTRPFNRVHLIVMDSVGIGEAPDAADFKDEGSHTLRHTLEGFDQTLPNLEKLGLGNIDKLPVVNAVEQPEAYYTKLSEASVGKDTMTGHWEIMGLNIMQPFKVYPNGFPEELIQQIEEMTGRKVVANKPASGTQIIDEWGEHQMKNW
;
A
#
# COMPACT_ATOMS: atom_id res chain seq x y z
N MET A 1 -3.83 -33.64 -12.54
CA MET A 1 -4.24 -32.22 -12.62
C MET A 1 -3.75 -31.66 -13.95
N THR A 2 -4.66 -31.22 -14.81
CA THR A 2 -4.29 -30.47 -16.03
C THR A 2 -3.94 -29.04 -15.62
N ARG A 3 -2.74 -28.56 -15.96
CA ARG A 3 -2.36 -27.16 -15.78
C ARG A 3 -2.82 -26.38 -17.01
N PRO A 4 -3.82 -25.48 -16.90
CA PRO A 4 -4.31 -24.73 -18.06
C PRO A 4 -3.23 -23.79 -18.64
N PHE A 5 -2.25 -23.38 -17.81
CA PHE A 5 -1.12 -22.54 -18.20
C PHE A 5 0.21 -23.16 -17.77
N ASN A 6 1.23 -23.04 -18.61
CA ASN A 6 2.59 -23.49 -18.30
C ASN A 6 3.29 -22.54 -17.30
N ARG A 7 2.98 -21.24 -17.36
CA ARG A 7 3.49 -20.19 -16.47
C ARG A 7 2.39 -19.18 -16.18
N VAL A 8 2.47 -18.56 -15.01
CA VAL A 8 1.63 -17.42 -14.61
C VAL A 8 2.56 -16.28 -14.22
N HIS A 9 2.29 -15.08 -14.76
CA HIS A 9 3.01 -13.86 -14.43
C HIS A 9 2.06 -12.96 -13.65
N LEU A 10 2.30 -12.83 -12.34
CA LEU A 10 1.56 -11.92 -11.48
C LEU A 10 2.35 -10.61 -11.39
N ILE A 11 1.71 -9.50 -11.73
CA ILE A 11 2.27 -8.14 -11.65
C ILE A 11 1.43 -7.37 -10.65
N VAL A 12 2.05 -6.90 -9.58
CA VAL A 12 1.42 -6.02 -8.59
C VAL A 12 1.87 -4.59 -8.87
N MET A 13 0.91 -3.71 -9.19
CA MET A 13 1.14 -2.27 -9.25
C MET A 13 0.87 -1.70 -7.86
N ASP A 14 1.92 -1.63 -7.04
CA ASP A 14 1.78 -1.28 -5.62
C ASP A 14 1.05 0.07 -5.44
N SER A 15 0.10 0.11 -4.51
CA SER A 15 -0.79 1.24 -4.19
C SER A 15 -1.77 1.72 -5.28
N VAL A 16 -1.84 1.07 -6.46
CA VAL A 16 -2.75 1.49 -7.55
C VAL A 16 -4.19 1.02 -7.30
N GLY A 17 -4.88 1.69 -6.37
CA GLY A 17 -6.30 1.47 -6.06
C GLY A 17 -7.26 2.05 -7.10
N ILE A 18 -8.42 1.40 -7.29
CA ILE A 18 -9.47 1.78 -8.26
C ILE A 18 -10.79 2.19 -7.58
N GLY A 19 -10.66 2.99 -6.52
CA GLY A 19 -11.78 3.51 -5.73
C GLY A 19 -11.82 2.97 -4.32
N GLU A 20 -12.65 3.61 -3.50
CA GLU A 20 -12.87 3.25 -2.11
C GLU A 20 -13.49 1.85 -1.98
N ALA A 21 -13.09 1.13 -0.92
CA ALA A 21 -13.67 -0.15 -0.54
C ALA A 21 -14.99 0.05 0.23
N PRO A 22 -15.86 -0.98 0.33
CA PRO A 22 -17.12 -0.87 1.08
C PRO A 22 -16.98 -0.48 2.56
N ASP A 23 -15.82 -0.74 3.16
CA ASP A 23 -15.44 -0.48 4.55
C ASP A 23 -14.50 0.74 4.68
N ALA A 24 -14.36 1.58 3.65
CA ALA A 24 -13.46 2.73 3.67
C ALA A 24 -13.69 3.70 4.85
N ALA A 25 -14.93 3.79 5.36
CA ALA A 25 -15.27 4.58 6.53
C ALA A 25 -14.52 4.12 7.80
N ASP A 26 -14.30 2.81 7.97
CA ASP A 26 -13.57 2.24 9.12
C ASP A 26 -12.09 2.67 9.11
N PHE A 27 -11.57 2.98 7.92
CA PHE A 27 -10.21 3.44 7.68
C PHE A 27 -10.07 4.96 7.51
N LYS A 28 -11.19 5.70 7.56
CA LYS A 28 -11.28 7.15 7.28
C LYS A 28 -10.81 7.54 5.87
N ASP A 29 -11.07 6.68 4.91
CA ASP A 29 -10.65 6.83 3.50
C ASP A 29 -11.85 7.05 2.54
N GLU A 30 -13.00 7.52 3.05
CA GLU A 30 -14.16 7.84 2.21
C GLU A 30 -13.80 8.87 1.13
N GLY A 31 -14.26 8.61 -0.09
CA GLY A 31 -13.95 9.39 -1.29
C GLY A 31 -12.59 9.09 -1.92
N SER A 32 -11.82 8.13 -1.38
CA SER A 32 -10.52 7.75 -1.97
C SER A 32 -10.69 7.11 -3.36
N HIS A 33 -9.87 7.54 -4.33
CA HIS A 33 -9.80 6.92 -5.66
C HIS A 33 -8.44 7.22 -6.31
N THR A 34 -7.43 6.42 -5.97
CA THR A 34 -6.03 6.68 -6.37
C THR A 34 -5.88 6.84 -7.87
N LEU A 35 -6.34 5.86 -8.65
CA LEU A 35 -6.15 5.85 -10.09
C LEU A 35 -6.91 7.00 -10.76
N ARG A 36 -8.18 7.25 -10.40
CA ARG A 36 -8.94 8.36 -10.98
C ARG A 36 -8.29 9.70 -10.69
N HIS A 37 -8.01 10.01 -9.42
CA HIS A 37 -7.46 11.32 -9.04
C HIS A 37 -6.06 11.55 -9.62
N THR A 38 -5.28 10.48 -9.81
CA THR A 38 -3.98 10.56 -10.50
C THR A 38 -4.16 10.90 -11.99
N LEU A 39 -5.17 10.30 -12.64
CA LEU A 39 -5.42 10.49 -14.06
C LEU A 39 -6.12 11.81 -14.39
N GLU A 40 -6.76 12.48 -13.43
CA GLU A 40 -7.42 13.79 -13.65
C GLU A 40 -6.46 14.89 -14.13
N GLY A 41 -5.18 14.81 -13.74
CA GLY A 41 -4.12 15.72 -14.20
C GLY A 41 -3.16 15.09 -15.23
N PHE A 42 -3.52 13.94 -15.80
CA PHE A 42 -2.65 13.19 -16.70
C PHE A 42 -3.09 13.37 -18.16
N ASP A 43 -2.29 14.10 -18.95
CA ASP A 43 -2.65 14.46 -20.34
C ASP A 43 -2.27 13.41 -21.40
N GLN A 44 -1.69 12.28 -20.98
CA GLN A 44 -1.26 11.20 -21.88
C GLN A 44 -2.28 10.06 -21.90
N THR A 45 -2.19 9.22 -22.93
CA THR A 45 -3.07 8.04 -23.08
C THR A 45 -2.42 6.78 -22.50
N LEU A 46 -3.26 5.83 -22.07
CA LEU A 46 -2.83 4.50 -21.62
C LEU A 46 -3.38 3.41 -22.55
N PRO A 47 -2.99 3.41 -23.85
CA PRO A 47 -3.67 2.61 -24.88
C PRO A 47 -3.59 1.10 -24.65
N ASN A 48 -2.52 0.61 -24.00
CA ASN A 48 -2.38 -0.81 -23.70
C ASN A 48 -3.32 -1.24 -22.57
N LEU A 49 -3.46 -0.42 -21.52
CA LEU A 49 -4.38 -0.71 -20.42
C LEU A 49 -5.84 -0.54 -20.85
N GLU A 50 -6.12 0.42 -21.74
CA GLU A 50 -7.44 0.58 -22.38
C GLU A 50 -7.84 -0.69 -23.13
N LYS A 51 -6.97 -1.22 -24.00
CA LYS A 51 -7.21 -2.48 -24.74
C LYS A 51 -7.42 -3.69 -23.85
N LEU A 52 -6.73 -3.75 -22.72
CA LEU A 52 -6.89 -4.82 -21.73
C LEU A 52 -8.19 -4.70 -20.92
N GLY A 53 -8.92 -3.59 -21.02
CA GLY A 53 -10.22 -3.39 -20.38
C GLY A 53 -10.17 -2.63 -19.05
N LEU A 54 -9.12 -1.87 -18.76
CA LEU A 54 -9.03 -1.08 -17.51
C LEU A 54 -10.21 -0.09 -17.37
N GLY A 55 -10.56 0.61 -18.45
CA GLY A 55 -11.70 1.54 -18.46
C GLY A 55 -13.07 0.86 -18.41
N ASN A 56 -13.13 -0.48 -18.52
CA ASN A 56 -14.34 -1.26 -18.31
C ASN A 56 -14.58 -1.62 -16.84
N ILE A 57 -13.58 -1.49 -15.96
CA ILE A 57 -13.72 -1.75 -14.52
C ILE A 57 -14.42 -0.59 -13.82
N ASP A 58 -14.00 0.64 -14.13
CA ASP A 58 -14.58 1.88 -13.62
C ASP A 58 -14.34 3.01 -14.62
N LYS A 59 -15.13 4.10 -14.53
CA LYS A 59 -14.97 5.28 -15.36
C LYS A 59 -13.72 6.05 -14.93
N LEU A 60 -12.70 6.06 -15.79
CA LEU A 60 -11.43 6.72 -15.54
C LEU A 60 -11.18 7.86 -16.54
N PRO A 61 -10.47 8.92 -16.14
CA PRO A 61 -9.91 9.88 -17.11
C PRO A 61 -8.92 9.16 -18.03
N VAL A 62 -8.83 9.63 -19.29
CA VAL A 62 -7.88 9.17 -20.33
C VAL A 62 -7.85 7.67 -20.67
N VAL A 63 -8.72 6.85 -20.07
CA VAL A 63 -8.86 5.42 -20.33
C VAL A 63 -10.33 5.11 -20.55
N ASN A 64 -10.70 4.82 -21.79
CA ASN A 64 -12.09 4.55 -22.16
C ASN A 64 -12.46 3.09 -21.95
N ALA A 65 -13.75 2.80 -21.82
CA ALA A 65 -14.25 1.45 -21.95
C ALA A 65 -14.19 1.00 -23.42
N VAL A 66 -13.86 -0.27 -23.65
CA VAL A 66 -13.83 -0.88 -24.99
C VAL A 66 -14.90 -1.96 -25.13
N GLU A 67 -15.48 -2.11 -26.31
CA GLU A 67 -16.53 -3.11 -26.57
C GLU A 67 -15.98 -4.55 -26.54
N GLN A 68 -14.75 -4.74 -27.03
CA GLN A 68 -14.07 -6.03 -27.14
C GLN A 68 -12.70 -5.99 -26.46
N PRO A 69 -12.61 -6.13 -25.13
CA PRO A 69 -11.35 -6.13 -24.41
C PRO A 69 -10.54 -7.39 -24.70
N GLU A 70 -9.22 -7.26 -24.75
CA GLU A 70 -8.29 -8.38 -25.03
C GLU A 70 -8.08 -9.30 -23.81
N ALA A 71 -8.57 -8.90 -22.64
CA ALA A 71 -8.45 -9.64 -21.38
C ALA A 71 -9.73 -9.61 -20.54
N TYR A 72 -9.80 -10.52 -19.57
CA TYR A 72 -10.80 -10.47 -18.52
C TYR A 72 -10.45 -9.38 -17.52
N TYR A 73 -11.47 -8.71 -16.99
CA TYR A 73 -11.30 -7.59 -16.06
C TYR A 73 -12.32 -7.68 -14.92
N THR A 74 -11.91 -7.22 -13.75
CA THR A 74 -12.74 -7.05 -12.56
C THR A 74 -11.99 -6.19 -11.54
N LYS A 75 -12.62 -5.86 -10.42
CA LYS A 75 -11.95 -5.38 -9.22
C LYS A 75 -12.08 -6.40 -8.09
N LEU A 76 -11.15 -6.34 -7.14
CA LEU A 76 -11.14 -7.19 -5.95
C LEU A 76 -11.38 -6.31 -4.73
N SER A 77 -12.03 -6.88 -3.72
CA SER A 77 -12.17 -6.27 -2.39
C SER A 77 -11.27 -7.04 -1.44
N GLU A 78 -10.46 -6.31 -0.67
CA GLU A 78 -9.65 -6.90 0.40
C GLU A 78 -10.58 -7.42 1.51
N ALA A 79 -10.29 -8.61 2.03
CA ALA A 79 -11.07 -9.27 3.07
C ALA A 79 -10.38 -9.23 4.45
N SER A 80 -9.07 -9.02 4.47
CA SER A 80 -8.27 -8.81 5.67
C SER A 80 -8.58 -7.46 6.33
N VAL A 81 -8.31 -7.34 7.63
CA VAL A 81 -8.64 -6.13 8.42
C VAL A 81 -7.56 -5.04 8.40
N GLY A 82 -6.61 -5.11 7.46
CA GLY A 82 -5.49 -4.19 7.32
C GLY A 82 -5.35 -3.70 5.90
N LYS A 83 -4.72 -2.52 5.71
CA LYS A 83 -4.46 -1.89 4.41
C LYS A 83 -2.97 -1.67 4.14
N ASP A 84 -2.11 -2.42 4.82
CA ASP A 84 -0.66 -2.36 4.67
C ASP A 84 -0.16 -3.32 3.57
N THR A 85 1.04 -3.04 3.04
CA THR A 85 1.63 -3.81 1.94
C THR A 85 1.75 -5.30 2.24
N MET A 86 2.05 -5.70 3.49
CA MET A 86 2.21 -7.12 3.83
C MET A 86 0.87 -7.83 3.83
N THR A 87 -0.14 -7.23 4.46
CA THR A 87 -1.51 -7.76 4.51
C THR A 87 -2.04 -8.04 3.11
N GLY A 88 -1.96 -7.07 2.20
CA GLY A 88 -2.45 -7.24 0.82
C GLY A 88 -1.68 -8.31 0.04
N HIS A 89 -0.36 -8.36 0.14
CA HIS A 89 0.44 -9.39 -0.55
C HIS A 89 0.20 -10.80 -0.01
N TRP A 90 -0.02 -10.93 1.30
CA TRP A 90 -0.37 -12.19 1.94
C TRP A 90 -1.75 -12.68 1.51
N GLU A 91 -2.72 -11.78 1.39
CA GLU A 91 -4.05 -12.12 0.91
C GLU A 91 -4.07 -12.55 -0.56
N ILE A 92 -3.32 -11.87 -1.42
CA ILE A 92 -3.16 -12.29 -2.83
C ILE A 92 -2.63 -13.73 -2.92
N MET A 93 -1.79 -14.15 -1.96
CA MET A 93 -1.24 -15.51 -1.87
C MET A 93 -2.12 -16.50 -1.06
N GLY A 94 -3.31 -16.08 -0.61
CA GLY A 94 -4.33 -16.95 -0.01
C GLY A 94 -4.42 -16.93 1.51
N LEU A 95 -3.79 -15.97 2.19
CA LEU A 95 -3.96 -15.78 3.64
C LEU A 95 -5.13 -14.83 3.93
N ASN A 96 -5.70 -14.93 5.14
CA ASN A 96 -6.67 -13.95 5.63
C ASN A 96 -6.18 -13.39 6.97
N ILE A 97 -5.85 -12.10 6.97
CA ILE A 97 -5.17 -11.44 8.09
C ILE A 97 -6.21 -10.70 8.92
N MET A 98 -6.53 -11.28 10.08
CA MET A 98 -7.52 -10.72 11.02
C MET A 98 -6.90 -9.85 12.12
N GLN A 99 -5.58 -9.68 12.11
CA GLN A 99 -4.86 -8.82 13.05
C GLN A 99 -3.99 -7.85 12.25
N PRO A 100 -4.33 -6.55 12.24
CA PRO A 100 -3.62 -5.57 11.43
C PRO A 100 -2.25 -5.24 12.04
N PHE A 101 -1.30 -4.88 11.19
CA PHE A 101 -0.04 -4.31 11.64
C PHE A 101 -0.24 -2.90 12.18
N LYS A 102 0.46 -2.57 13.28
CA LYS A 102 0.41 -1.23 13.87
C LYS A 102 1.30 -0.26 13.10
N VAL A 103 0.78 0.93 12.83
CA VAL A 103 1.57 2.10 12.41
C VAL A 103 1.80 3.03 13.61
N TYR A 104 2.91 3.77 13.58
CA TYR A 104 3.36 4.60 14.70
C TYR A 104 3.61 6.07 14.27
N PRO A 105 2.56 6.82 13.87
CA PRO A 105 2.72 8.19 13.38
C PRO A 105 3.24 9.16 14.43
N ASN A 106 3.13 8.82 15.72
CA ASN A 106 3.63 9.60 16.86
C ASN A 106 4.78 8.89 17.59
N GLY A 107 5.46 7.95 16.93
CA GLY A 107 6.48 7.11 17.56
C GLY A 107 5.92 5.87 18.26
N PHE A 108 6.84 5.01 18.68
CA PHE A 108 6.56 3.80 19.45
C PHE A 108 6.12 4.15 20.88
N PRO A 109 5.28 3.29 21.50
CA PRO A 109 4.87 3.46 22.89
C PRO A 109 6.07 3.46 23.85
N GLU A 110 5.98 4.28 24.89
CA GLU A 110 7.01 4.41 25.92
C GLU A 110 7.40 3.06 26.55
N GLU A 111 6.44 2.17 26.77
CA GLU A 111 6.69 0.82 27.28
C GLU A 111 7.65 0.01 26.38
N LEU A 112 7.46 0.09 25.06
CA LEU A 112 8.34 -0.59 24.11
C LEU A 112 9.74 0.04 24.10
N ILE A 113 9.81 1.37 24.19
CA ILE A 113 11.08 2.08 24.30
C ILE A 113 11.83 1.64 25.55
N GLN A 114 11.20 1.66 26.71
CA GLN A 114 11.82 1.27 27.98
C GLN A 114 12.34 -0.17 27.95
N GLN A 115 11.57 -1.12 27.41
CA GLN A 115 12.03 -2.50 27.25
C GLN A 115 13.30 -2.60 26.39
N ILE A 116 13.37 -1.86 25.28
CA ILE A 116 14.56 -1.81 24.43
C ILE A 116 15.75 -1.20 25.18
N GLU A 117 15.53 -0.11 25.92
CA GLU A 117 16.59 0.54 26.70
C GLU A 117 17.15 -0.38 27.79
N GLU A 118 16.28 -1.08 28.51
CA GLU A 118 16.66 -2.04 29.56
C GLU A 118 17.46 -3.21 28.99
N MET A 119 17.01 -3.78 27.86
CA MET A 119 17.68 -4.92 27.23
C MET A 119 19.04 -4.57 26.64
N THR A 120 19.18 -3.35 26.10
CA THR A 120 20.39 -2.93 25.38
C THR A 120 21.37 -2.15 26.26
N GLY A 121 20.90 -1.62 27.39
CA GLY A 121 21.65 -0.69 28.23
C GLY A 121 21.87 0.68 27.60
N ARG A 122 21.11 1.03 26.55
CA ARG A 122 21.28 2.27 25.77
C ARG A 122 19.98 3.05 25.66
N LYS A 123 20.06 4.38 25.69
CA LYS A 123 18.89 5.24 25.50
C LYS A 123 18.44 5.29 24.04
N VAL A 124 17.13 5.33 23.81
CA VAL A 124 16.54 5.54 22.49
C VAL A 124 16.28 7.03 22.28
N VAL A 125 16.54 7.52 21.06
CA VAL A 125 16.32 8.92 20.67
C VAL A 125 15.44 9.03 19.43
N ALA A 126 15.00 10.25 19.12
CA ALA A 126 14.08 10.62 18.03
C ALA A 126 12.64 10.08 18.14
N ASN A 127 12.47 8.75 18.16
CA ASN A 127 11.20 8.02 18.23
C ASN A 127 10.03 8.71 17.49
N LYS A 128 10.19 8.99 16.20
CA LYS A 128 9.19 9.67 15.36
C LYS A 128 9.33 9.25 13.90
N PRO A 129 8.28 9.38 13.07
CA PRO A 129 8.43 9.24 11.62
C PRO A 129 9.38 10.31 11.06
N ALA A 130 10.37 9.88 10.29
CA ALA A 130 11.31 10.76 9.60
C ALA A 130 11.93 10.05 8.40
N SER A 131 12.42 10.82 7.43
CA SER A 131 13.36 10.28 6.43
C SER A 131 14.66 9.84 7.13
N GLY A 132 15.28 8.76 6.62
CA GLY A 132 16.56 8.27 7.15
C GLY A 132 17.66 9.33 7.09
N THR A 133 17.72 10.13 6.02
CA THR A 133 18.69 11.23 5.91
C THR A 133 18.43 12.30 6.96
N GLN A 134 17.17 12.73 7.09
CA GLN A 134 16.78 13.78 8.02
C GLN A 134 17.08 13.39 9.47
N ILE A 135 16.78 12.15 9.87
CA ILE A 135 16.97 11.74 11.26
C ILE A 135 18.45 11.60 11.62
N ILE A 136 19.31 11.26 10.65
CA ILE A 136 20.77 11.24 10.82
C ILE A 136 21.29 12.68 10.95
N ASP A 137 20.82 13.61 10.14
CA ASP A 137 21.21 15.02 10.24
C ASP A 137 20.81 15.63 11.59
N GLU A 138 19.63 15.27 12.11
CA GLU A 138 19.12 15.78 13.39
C GLU A 138 19.79 15.13 14.62
N TRP A 139 20.00 13.81 14.60
CA TRP A 139 20.40 13.04 15.80
C TRP A 139 21.74 12.33 15.69
N GLY A 140 22.39 12.32 14.53
CA GLY A 140 23.64 11.58 14.31
C GLY A 140 24.77 12.06 15.21
N GLU A 141 24.96 13.38 15.33
CA GLU A 141 26.00 13.93 16.23
C GLU A 141 25.71 13.62 17.70
N HIS A 142 24.43 13.69 18.11
CA HIS A 142 24.01 13.29 19.45
C HIS A 142 24.33 11.82 19.72
N GLN A 143 23.97 10.92 18.78
CA GLN A 143 24.20 9.49 18.89
C GLN A 143 25.69 9.15 18.98
N MET A 144 26.53 9.84 18.23
CA MET A 144 27.99 9.64 18.27
C MET A 144 28.61 10.05 19.61
N LYS A 145 28.08 11.09 20.26
CA LYS A 145 28.61 11.62 21.53
C LYS A 145 28.10 10.89 22.77
N ASN A 146 26.88 10.35 22.72
CA ASN A 146 26.18 9.78 23.87
C ASN A 146 25.98 8.26 23.75
N TRP A 147 27.08 7.52 23.60
CA TRP A 147 27.11 6.05 23.51
C TRP A 147 26.69 5.37 24.82
#